data_AF-A0A3N5EHP0-F1
#
_entry.id   AF-A0A3N5EHP0-F1
#
_cell.length_a   1.000
_cell.length_b   1.000
_cell.length_c   1.000
_cell.angle_alpha   90.00
_cell.angle_beta   90.00
_cell.angle_gamma   90.00
#
_symmetry.space_group_name_H-M   'P 1'
#
loop_
_entity.id
_entity.type
_entity.pdbx_description
1 polymer ?
#
loop_
_entity_poly.entity_id
_entity_poly.type
_entity_poly.pdbx_seq_one_letter_code
_entity_poly.pdbx_strand_id
1 'polypeptide(L)'
;MFRQAGVSQGRARLVVVVVERGPHRGRRAPARITDPHPALFDPLPVGTRPSDERHTPRWLFDALGLVFDLDVAAPAGGPRHVPCRAYYTALDDGLAQPWHGLVWCNPPFSRVAAWAERCIDHGHGLLLAPMSTNTRWVSDAIGAADTLVPLPQIKFEAGDHTAQHVSFGILLYAFGELAATACAELGVPAFVRANP
;
A
#
# COMPACT_ATOMS: atom_id res chain seq x y z
N MET A 1 -33.98 14.84 -7.85
CA MET A 1 -33.99 16.05 -8.72
C MET A 1 -32.64 16.72 -8.56
N PHE A 2 -31.66 16.38 -9.40
CA PHE A 2 -30.30 16.92 -9.32
C PHE A 2 -30.22 18.18 -10.18
N ARG A 3 -29.87 19.33 -9.58
CA ARG A 3 -29.55 20.56 -10.30
C ARG A 3 -28.06 20.56 -10.63
N GLN A 4 -27.74 20.67 -11.91
CA GLN A 4 -26.40 20.91 -12.43
C GLN A 4 -26.10 22.41 -12.30
N ALA A 5 -25.02 22.79 -11.61
CA ALA A 5 -24.50 24.15 -11.60
C ALA A 5 -23.31 24.26 -12.58
N GLY A 6 -23.21 25.42 -13.22
CA GLY A 6 -22.48 25.68 -14.45
C GLY A 6 -20.97 25.43 -14.44
N VAL A 7 -20.45 25.31 -15.65
CA VAL A 7 -19.05 25.10 -16.01
C VAL A 7 -18.23 26.35 -15.66
N SER A 8 -17.46 26.28 -14.58
CA SER A 8 -16.23 27.06 -14.43
C SER A 8 -15.05 26.10 -14.66
N GLN A 9 -14.10 26.48 -15.51
CA GLN A 9 -12.88 25.69 -15.76
C GLN A 9 -12.18 25.37 -14.43
N GLY A 10 -12.35 24.14 -13.95
CA GLY A 10 -11.97 23.72 -12.61
C GLY A 10 -10.70 22.88 -12.64
N ARG A 11 -9.67 23.30 -11.90
CA ARG A 11 -8.58 22.43 -11.44
C ARG A 11 -9.19 21.15 -10.87
N ALA A 12 -8.69 19.99 -11.31
CA ALA A 12 -9.04 18.71 -10.72
C ALA A 12 -8.89 18.80 -9.18
N ARG A 13 -9.99 18.62 -8.45
CA ARG A 13 -9.97 18.50 -7.00
C ARG A 13 -9.64 17.05 -6.65
N LEU A 14 -8.55 16.84 -5.91
CA LEU A 14 -8.21 15.55 -5.33
C LEU A 14 -9.36 15.14 -4.40
N VAL A 15 -9.98 13.99 -4.68
CA VAL A 15 -10.91 13.35 -3.74
C VAL A 15 -10.05 12.45 -2.85
N VAL A 16 -9.67 12.96 -1.68
CA VAL A 16 -9.34 12.07 -0.57
C VAL A 16 -10.65 11.40 -0.21
N VAL A 17 -10.79 10.12 -0.53
CA VAL A 17 -11.96 9.36 -0.10
C VAL A 17 -11.74 9.02 1.36
N VAL A 18 -12.24 9.89 2.23
CA VAL A 18 -12.43 9.56 3.64
C VAL A 18 -13.61 8.61 3.70
N VAL A 19 -13.37 7.37 4.13
CA VAL A 19 -14.41 6.35 4.23
C VAL A 19 -15.12 6.55 5.57
N GLU A 20 -16.31 7.16 5.59
CA GLU A 20 -17.11 7.28 6.82
C GLU A 20 -17.67 5.91 7.25
N ARG A 21 -17.35 5.48 8.48
CA ARG A 21 -17.74 4.16 9.01
C ARG A 21 -19.20 4.14 9.48
N GLY A 22 -19.98 3.16 9.01
CA GLY A 22 -21.21 2.71 9.67
C GLY A 22 -20.91 1.84 10.90
N PRO A 23 -21.90 1.56 11.79
CA PRO A 23 -21.66 0.83 13.03
C PRO A 23 -21.16 -0.59 12.77
N HIS A 24 -20.06 -0.95 13.44
CA HIS A 24 -19.40 -2.25 13.38
C HIS A 24 -20.39 -3.40 13.63
N ARG A 25 -20.75 -4.16 12.58
CA ARG A 25 -21.36 -5.48 12.76
C ARG A 25 -20.27 -6.48 13.14
N GLY A 26 -20.49 -7.19 14.25
CA GLY A 26 -19.54 -8.11 14.86
C GLY A 26 -18.90 -9.10 13.87
N ARG A 27 -17.59 -9.31 14.05
CA ARG A 27 -16.78 -10.26 13.30
C ARG A 27 -17.39 -11.67 13.38
N ARG A 28 -17.62 -12.30 12.24
CA ARG A 28 -17.87 -13.75 12.14
C ARG A 28 -16.52 -14.44 12.06
N ALA A 29 -16.31 -15.50 12.86
CA ALA A 29 -15.11 -16.32 12.78
C ALA A 29 -14.89 -16.85 11.35
N PRO A 30 -13.65 -16.93 10.85
CA PRO A 30 -13.39 -17.46 9.51
C PRO A 30 -13.83 -18.92 9.43
N ALA A 31 -14.54 -19.27 8.36
CA ALA A 31 -14.86 -20.65 8.05
C ALA A 31 -13.57 -21.41 7.72
N ARG A 32 -13.40 -22.60 8.31
CA ARG A 32 -12.29 -23.51 7.97
C ARG A 32 -12.42 -23.92 6.50
N ILE A 33 -11.44 -23.55 5.68
CA ILE A 33 -11.26 -24.11 4.34
C ILE A 33 -10.64 -25.50 4.52
N THR A 34 -11.36 -26.53 4.12
CA THR A 34 -10.84 -27.90 3.96
C THR A 34 -10.07 -27.99 2.65
N ASP A 35 -8.78 -28.30 2.78
CA ASP A 35 -7.76 -28.81 1.84
C ASP A 35 -7.68 -28.27 0.38
N PRO A 36 -6.55 -27.65 -0.03
CA PRO A 36 -6.27 -27.37 -1.43
C PRO A 36 -5.67 -28.58 -2.18
N HIS A 37 -6.03 -28.66 -3.46
CA HIS A 37 -5.62 -29.66 -4.45
C HIS A 37 -4.09 -29.64 -4.76
N PRO A 38 -3.36 -30.77 -4.77
CA PRO A 38 -1.91 -30.79 -4.62
C PRO A 38 -1.07 -30.67 -5.92
N ALA A 39 -1.55 -30.01 -6.99
CA ALA A 39 -0.89 -30.14 -8.30
C ALA A 39 -0.72 -28.86 -9.15
N LEU A 40 -0.77 -27.65 -8.57
CA LEU A 40 -0.56 -26.41 -9.35
C LEU A 40 0.45 -25.42 -8.76
N PHE A 41 1.15 -25.80 -7.69
CA PHE A 41 2.19 -24.97 -7.07
C PHE A 41 3.53 -25.70 -7.12
N ASP A 42 4.18 -25.66 -8.28
CA ASP A 42 5.64 -25.77 -8.27
C ASP A 42 6.17 -24.51 -7.56
N PRO A 43 6.99 -24.66 -6.50
CA PRO A 43 7.63 -23.51 -5.90
C PRO A 43 8.64 -22.96 -6.91
N LEU A 44 8.35 -21.78 -7.44
CA LEU A 44 9.35 -21.01 -8.18
C LEU A 44 10.58 -20.83 -7.26
N PRO A 45 11.81 -20.99 -7.80
CA PRO A 45 13.01 -20.85 -7.00
C PRO A 45 13.04 -19.49 -6.30
N VAL A 46 13.48 -19.48 -5.04
CA VAL A 46 13.76 -18.26 -4.26
C VAL A 46 14.89 -17.51 -4.97
N GLY A 47 14.45 -16.66 -5.88
CA GLY A 47 15.22 -15.66 -6.59
C GLY A 47 14.23 -14.56 -6.88
N THR A 48 14.42 -13.40 -6.26
CA THR A 48 13.67 -12.19 -6.61
C THR A 48 13.78 -12.01 -8.12
N ARG A 49 12.67 -12.07 -8.85
CA ARG A 49 12.68 -11.56 -10.21
C ARG A 49 13.19 -10.12 -10.12
N PRO A 50 14.18 -9.70 -10.93
CA PRO A 50 14.71 -8.33 -10.89
C PRO A 50 13.62 -7.24 -11.03
N SER A 51 12.41 -7.61 -11.48
CA SER A 51 11.25 -6.75 -11.68
C SER A 51 10.47 -6.35 -10.43
N ASP A 52 10.70 -6.97 -9.27
CA ASP A 52 9.80 -6.83 -8.10
C ASP A 52 10.35 -5.94 -6.98
N GLU A 53 11.63 -5.55 -7.03
CA GLU A 53 12.21 -4.59 -6.09
C GLU A 53 11.89 -3.17 -6.55
N ARG A 54 11.12 -2.44 -5.73
CA ARG A 54 10.57 -1.13 -6.07
C ARG A 54 10.78 -0.18 -4.92
N HIS A 55 11.85 0.61 -4.91
CA HIS A 55 12.07 1.54 -3.80
C HIS A 55 11.13 2.73 -3.91
N THR A 56 10.50 3.08 -2.78
CA THR A 56 9.61 4.23 -2.70
C THR A 56 10.42 5.53 -2.76
N PRO A 57 10.02 6.50 -3.60
CA PRO A 57 10.77 7.75 -3.75
C PRO A 57 10.70 8.60 -2.48
N ARG A 58 11.79 9.31 -2.18
CA ARG A 58 11.94 10.12 -0.95
C ARG A 58 10.79 11.10 -0.72
N TRP A 59 10.29 11.74 -1.78
CA TRP A 59 9.25 12.78 -1.65
C TRP A 59 8.00 12.28 -0.91
N LEU A 60 7.68 10.98 -1.01
CA LEU A 60 6.50 10.44 -0.35
C LEU A 60 6.67 10.47 1.18
N PHE A 61 7.87 10.14 1.67
CA PHE A 61 8.17 10.18 3.10
C PHE A 61 8.31 11.61 3.61
N ASP A 62 8.95 12.49 2.84
CA ASP A 62 9.04 13.91 3.18
C ASP A 62 7.65 14.56 3.29
N ALA A 63 6.71 14.17 2.41
CA ALA A 63 5.34 14.66 2.41
C ALA A 63 4.47 14.03 3.51
N LEU A 64 4.70 12.76 3.87
CA LEU A 64 3.99 12.09 4.97
C LEU A 64 4.42 12.63 6.35
N GLY A 65 5.69 12.99 6.51
CA GLY A 65 6.23 13.49 7.78
C GLY A 65 6.19 12.47 8.93
N LEU A 66 6.06 11.18 8.63
CA LEU A 66 6.00 10.08 9.60
C LEU A 66 7.36 9.48 9.86
N VAL A 67 7.55 8.91 11.05
CA VAL A 67 8.63 7.94 11.35
C VAL A 67 7.95 6.63 11.74
N PHE A 68 8.25 5.57 11.01
CA PHE A 68 7.69 4.24 11.21
C PHE A 68 8.44 3.50 12.33
N ASP A 69 7.73 2.66 13.05
CA ASP A 69 8.39 1.73 13.97
C ASP A 69 9.03 0.58 13.17
N LEU A 70 8.39 0.16 12.08
CA LEU A 70 8.81 -1.01 11.32
C LEU A 70 8.56 -0.88 9.81
N ASP A 71 9.60 -1.13 9.00
CA ASP A 71 9.46 -1.45 7.57
C ASP A 71 9.45 -2.96 7.38
N VAL A 72 8.32 -3.52 6.98
CA VAL A 72 8.13 -4.99 6.97
C VAL A 72 8.63 -5.66 5.69
N ALA A 73 8.99 -4.89 4.66
CA ALA A 73 9.39 -5.38 3.34
C ALA A 73 10.57 -4.57 2.78
N ALA A 74 11.55 -4.27 3.63
CA ALA A 74 12.73 -3.52 3.24
C ALA A 74 13.57 -4.32 2.22
N PRO A 75 14.30 -3.61 1.33
CA PRO A 75 15.22 -4.26 0.42
C PRO A 75 16.42 -4.86 1.17
N ALA A 76 17.19 -5.71 0.51
CA ALA A 76 18.32 -6.42 1.15
C ALA A 76 19.38 -5.47 1.76
N GLY A 77 19.54 -4.27 1.18
CA GLY A 77 20.44 -3.21 1.69
C GLY A 77 19.86 -2.37 2.83
N GLY A 78 18.65 -2.69 3.31
CA GLY A 78 17.94 -1.93 4.35
C GLY A 78 17.11 -0.76 3.81
N PRO A 79 16.39 -0.06 4.71
CA PRO A 79 15.44 0.98 4.36
C PRO A 79 16.15 2.17 3.71
N ARG A 80 15.91 2.38 2.42
CA ARG A 80 16.63 3.39 1.64
C ARG A 80 16.19 4.82 1.93
N HIS A 81 14.88 5.07 1.84
CA HIS A 81 14.29 6.38 2.16
C HIS A 81 13.26 6.28 3.28
N VAL A 82 12.91 5.06 3.70
CA VAL A 82 11.90 4.83 4.73
C VAL A 82 12.46 5.30 6.07
N PRO A 83 11.86 6.30 6.73
CA PRO A 83 12.27 6.71 8.06
C PRO A 83 11.70 5.70 9.07
N CYS A 84 12.42 4.61 9.34
CA CYS A 84 11.96 3.59 10.28
C CYS A 84 13.00 3.25 11.38
N ARG A 85 12.51 2.71 12.50
CA ARG A 85 13.35 2.28 13.63
C ARG A 85 13.87 0.86 13.49
N ALA A 86 13.08 -0.01 12.87
CA ALA A 86 13.43 -1.39 12.58
C ALA A 86 12.94 -1.77 11.17
N TYR A 87 13.49 -2.86 10.63
CA TYR A 87 13.05 -3.39 9.35
C TYR A 87 13.26 -4.89 9.22
N TYR A 88 12.45 -5.52 8.36
CA TYR A 88 12.64 -6.89 7.89
C TYR A 88 12.96 -6.87 6.40
N THR A 89 13.84 -7.79 5.99
CA THR A 89 14.17 -8.03 4.59
C THR A 89 13.55 -9.34 4.11
N ALA A 90 13.74 -9.66 2.84
CA ALA A 90 13.38 -10.97 2.30
C ALA A 90 14.08 -12.13 3.04
N LEU A 91 15.26 -11.92 3.63
CA LEU A 91 15.98 -12.94 4.40
C LEU A 91 15.30 -13.27 5.72
N ASP A 92 14.57 -12.31 6.28
CA ASP A 92 13.86 -12.45 7.56
C ASP A 92 12.46 -13.04 7.37
N ASP A 93 11.97 -13.17 6.13
CA ASP A 93 10.56 -13.46 5.82
C ASP A 93 9.61 -12.52 6.59
N GLY A 94 9.67 -11.22 6.29
CA GLY A 94 8.95 -10.17 7.04
C GLY A 94 7.43 -10.39 7.22
N LEU A 95 6.80 -11.24 6.40
CA LEU A 95 5.41 -11.63 6.56
C LEU A 95 5.18 -12.59 7.75
N ALA A 96 6.16 -13.46 8.02
CA ALA A 96 6.14 -14.41 9.14
C ALA A 96 6.58 -13.77 10.47
N GLN A 97 7.19 -12.58 10.42
CA GLN A 97 7.71 -11.90 11.60
C GLN A 97 6.63 -11.17 12.42
N PRO A 98 6.89 -10.88 13.71
CA PRO A 98 6.03 -10.02 14.52
C PRO A 98 6.01 -8.58 14.01
N TRP A 99 4.82 -8.01 13.82
CA TRP A 99 4.62 -6.60 13.48
C TRP A 99 4.25 -5.82 14.73
N HIS A 100 4.71 -4.58 14.83
CA HIS A 100 4.43 -3.72 15.96
C HIS A 100 4.47 -2.24 15.54
N GLY A 101 3.77 -1.40 16.31
CA GLY A 101 3.77 0.05 16.09
C GLY A 101 3.19 0.46 14.74
N LEU A 102 3.65 1.60 14.22
CA LEU A 102 3.30 2.11 12.90
C LEU A 102 4.14 1.43 11.82
N VAL A 103 3.48 0.69 10.93
CA VAL A 103 4.15 -0.11 9.88
C VAL A 103 4.18 0.61 8.53
N TRP A 104 5.32 0.55 7.85
CA TRP A 104 5.43 0.79 6.41
C TRP A 104 5.49 -0.55 5.66
N CYS A 105 4.61 -0.75 4.67
CA CYS A 105 4.55 -1.95 3.86
C CYS A 105 4.55 -1.60 2.36
N ASN A 106 5.68 -1.81 1.69
CA ASN A 106 5.80 -1.79 0.23
C ASN A 106 6.24 -3.18 -0.25
N PRO A 107 5.31 -4.14 -0.40
CA PRO A 107 5.65 -5.54 -0.59
C PRO A 107 6.03 -5.85 -2.04
N PRO A 108 6.62 -7.02 -2.31
CA PRO A 108 6.72 -7.53 -3.67
C PRO A 108 5.31 -7.70 -4.28
N PHE A 109 5.02 -6.97 -5.36
CA PHE A 109 3.67 -6.93 -5.95
C PHE A 109 3.19 -8.26 -6.52
N SER A 110 4.10 -9.20 -6.79
CA SER A 110 3.76 -10.56 -7.22
C SER A 110 3.04 -11.39 -6.15
N ARG A 111 3.11 -10.99 -4.86
CA ARG A 111 2.47 -11.69 -3.73
C ARG A 111 1.75 -10.76 -2.75
N VAL A 112 1.23 -9.64 -3.23
CA VAL A 112 0.65 -8.56 -2.40
C VAL A 112 -0.54 -8.98 -1.52
N ALA A 113 -1.31 -10.00 -1.91
CA ALA A 113 -2.54 -10.40 -1.20
C ALA A 113 -2.29 -10.70 0.29
N ALA A 114 -1.28 -11.50 0.61
CA ALA A 114 -0.99 -11.89 1.99
C ALA A 114 -0.48 -10.70 2.83
N TRP A 115 0.24 -9.76 2.21
CA TRP A 115 0.67 -8.52 2.87
C TRP A 115 -0.51 -7.60 3.16
N ALA A 116 -1.47 -7.51 2.24
CA ALA A 116 -2.68 -6.72 2.44
C ALA A 116 -3.52 -7.28 3.59
N GLU A 117 -3.74 -8.60 3.63
CA GLU A 117 -4.41 -9.27 4.75
C GLU A 117 -3.70 -8.97 6.08
N ARG A 118 -2.37 -9.05 6.09
CA ARG A 118 -1.57 -8.75 7.29
C ARG A 118 -1.68 -7.29 7.72
N CYS A 119 -1.71 -6.34 6.79
CA CYS A 119 -1.92 -4.92 7.09
C CYS A 119 -3.31 -4.66 7.67
N ILE A 120 -4.35 -5.32 7.14
CA ILE A 120 -5.73 -5.23 7.64
C ILE A 120 -5.81 -5.76 9.08
N ASP A 121 -5.19 -6.91 9.34
CA ASP A 121 -5.17 -7.51 10.67
C ASP A 121 -4.38 -6.67 11.69
N HIS A 122 -3.25 -6.10 11.27
CA HIS A 122 -2.43 -5.21 12.09
C HIS A 122 -3.12 -3.87 12.38
N GLY A 123 -3.81 -3.31 11.38
CA GLY A 123 -4.68 -2.14 11.54
C GLY A 123 -3.98 -0.80 11.84
N HIS A 124 -2.64 -0.76 11.80
CA HIS A 124 -1.86 0.45 12.12
C HIS A 124 -0.63 0.61 11.21
N GLY A 125 -0.79 1.33 10.10
CA GLY A 125 0.28 1.50 9.12
C GLY A 125 -0.18 1.93 7.74
N LEU A 126 0.76 1.86 6.80
CA LEU A 126 0.57 2.19 5.39
C LEU A 126 0.94 1.00 4.51
N LEU A 127 0.06 0.68 3.56
CA LEU A 127 0.33 -0.26 2.47
C LEU A 127 0.42 0.51 1.16
N LEU A 128 1.51 0.37 0.43
CA LEU A 128 1.67 0.87 -0.93
C LEU A 128 1.50 -0.27 -1.92
N ALA A 129 0.38 -0.30 -2.65
CA ALA A 129 0.03 -1.45 -3.48
C ALA A 129 -0.78 -1.09 -4.74
N PRO A 130 -0.83 -1.97 -5.75
CA PRO A 130 -1.61 -1.73 -6.97
C PRO A 130 -3.11 -1.65 -6.74
N MET A 131 -3.77 -0.74 -7.46
CA MET A 131 -5.23 -0.70 -7.62
C MET A 131 -5.67 -1.75 -8.66
N SER A 132 -5.57 -3.04 -8.32
CA SER A 132 -6.03 -4.12 -9.21
C SER A 132 -7.53 -4.36 -9.05
N THR A 133 -8.30 -4.24 -10.13
CA THR A 133 -9.77 -4.35 -10.09
C THR A 133 -10.29 -5.78 -9.99
N ASN A 134 -9.44 -6.80 -10.18
CA ASN A 134 -9.86 -8.20 -10.35
C ASN A 134 -9.41 -9.12 -9.20
N THR A 135 -9.12 -8.57 -8.02
CA THR A 135 -8.60 -9.36 -6.90
C THR A 135 -9.28 -9.01 -5.59
N ARG A 136 -9.80 -10.04 -4.88
CA ARG A 136 -10.56 -9.91 -3.62
C ARG A 136 -9.84 -9.09 -2.54
N TRP A 137 -8.52 -9.28 -2.40
CA TRP A 137 -7.72 -8.58 -1.39
C TRP A 137 -7.81 -7.05 -1.54
N VAL A 138 -7.98 -6.52 -2.77
CA VAL A 138 -8.10 -5.07 -3.00
C VAL A 138 -9.40 -4.54 -2.42
N SER A 139 -10.51 -5.25 -2.65
CA SER A 139 -11.80 -4.88 -2.07
C SER A 139 -11.78 -4.93 -0.56
N ASP A 140 -11.15 -5.96 0.02
CA ASP A 140 -10.99 -6.10 1.46
C ASP A 140 -10.12 -4.95 2.04
N ALA A 141 -9.00 -4.61 1.37
CA ALA A 141 -8.11 -3.51 1.77
C ALA A 141 -8.79 -2.14 1.64
N ILE A 142 -9.54 -1.88 0.56
CA ILE A 142 -10.33 -0.66 0.38
C ILE A 142 -11.39 -0.55 1.48
N GLY A 143 -12.08 -1.64 1.81
CA GLY A 143 -13.11 -1.65 2.85
C GLY A 143 -12.58 -1.50 4.28
N ALA A 144 -11.31 -1.86 4.50
CA ALA A 144 -10.66 -1.77 5.81
C ALA A 144 -9.84 -0.48 6.01
N ALA A 145 -9.36 0.15 4.94
CA ALA A 145 -8.56 1.37 5.03
C ALA A 145 -9.40 2.57 5.47
N ASP A 146 -8.81 3.41 6.32
CA ASP A 146 -9.41 4.66 6.82
C ASP A 146 -9.22 5.81 5.83
N THR A 147 -8.15 5.77 5.04
CA THR A 147 -7.88 6.74 3.97
C THR A 147 -7.20 6.05 2.80
N LEU A 148 -7.61 6.44 1.59
CA LEU A 148 -7.03 5.98 0.33
C LEU A 148 -6.47 7.17 -0.44
N VAL A 149 -5.21 7.07 -0.86
CA VAL A 149 -4.57 8.07 -1.71
C VAL A 149 -4.14 7.46 -3.04
N PRO A 150 -4.80 7.85 -4.17
CA PRO A 150 -4.35 7.46 -5.49
C PRO A 150 -3.04 8.13 -5.88
N LEU A 151 -2.09 7.32 -6.34
CA LEU A 151 -0.76 7.72 -6.79
C LEU A 151 -0.51 7.21 -8.23
N PRO A 152 -1.29 7.65 -9.23
CA PRO A 152 -1.34 7.03 -10.55
C PRO A 152 -0.05 7.17 -11.38
N GLN A 153 0.81 8.13 -11.06
CA GLN A 153 2.09 8.36 -11.74
C GLN A 153 3.28 8.33 -10.79
N ILE A 154 3.17 7.58 -9.68
CA ILE A 154 4.34 7.37 -8.82
C ILE A 154 5.44 6.65 -9.62
N LYS A 155 6.65 7.22 -9.57
CA LYS A 155 7.85 6.61 -10.12
C LYS A 155 8.61 5.99 -8.96
N PHE A 156 8.78 4.67 -9.01
CA PHE A 156 9.64 3.96 -8.07
C PHE A 156 11.10 4.19 -8.47
N GLU A 157 12.00 3.86 -7.57
CA GLU A 157 13.44 3.86 -7.83
C GLU A 157 13.93 2.42 -7.86
N ALA A 158 14.71 2.06 -8.87
CA ALA A 158 15.42 0.79 -8.93
C ALA A 158 16.67 0.82 -8.01
N GLY A 159 17.33 -0.32 -7.85
CA GLY A 159 18.53 -0.42 -7.00
C GLY A 159 19.64 0.55 -7.39
N ASP A 160 19.75 0.91 -8.67
CA ASP A 160 20.69 1.88 -9.24
C ASP A 160 20.17 3.33 -9.26
N HIS A 161 19.03 3.59 -8.61
CA HIS A 161 18.37 4.90 -8.50
C HIS A 161 17.73 5.39 -9.81
N THR A 162 17.64 4.55 -10.84
CA THR A 162 16.88 4.88 -12.04
C THR A 162 15.37 4.84 -11.75
N ALA A 163 14.62 5.72 -12.41
CA ALA A 163 13.17 5.78 -12.26
C ALA A 163 12.52 4.57 -12.94
N GLN A 164 11.71 3.83 -12.20
CA GLN A 164 10.92 2.71 -12.67
C GLN A 164 9.43 3.08 -12.71
N HIS A 165 8.83 2.94 -13.89
CA HIS A 165 7.40 3.14 -14.10
C HIS A 165 6.63 1.83 -13.94
N VAL A 166 5.40 1.91 -13.43
CA VAL A 166 4.45 0.80 -13.39
C VAL A 166 3.27 1.10 -14.31
N SER A 167 2.82 0.10 -15.07
CA SER A 167 1.70 0.28 -16.02
C SER A 167 0.31 0.24 -15.36
N PHE A 168 0.24 0.22 -14.03
CA PHE A 168 -0.99 0.15 -13.25
C PHE A 168 -0.99 1.23 -12.17
N GLY A 169 -2.17 1.70 -11.79
CA GLY A 169 -2.33 2.68 -10.72
C GLY A 169 -1.90 2.12 -9.37
N ILE A 170 -1.25 2.94 -8.55
CA ILE A 170 -0.91 2.62 -7.17
C ILE A 170 -1.86 3.36 -6.24
N LEU A 171 -2.24 2.69 -5.15
CA LEU A 171 -2.93 3.27 -4.00
C LEU A 171 -2.01 3.19 -2.79
N LEU A 172 -2.04 4.24 -1.99
CA LEU A 172 -1.61 4.20 -0.60
C LEU A 172 -2.84 3.96 0.27
N TYR A 173 -2.84 2.86 1.01
CA TYR A 173 -3.89 2.46 1.93
C TYR A 173 -3.43 2.77 3.34
N ALA A 174 -4.20 3.58 4.07
CA ALA A 174 -3.89 3.95 5.45
C ALA A 174 -4.81 3.24 6.43
N PHE A 175 -4.23 2.63 7.46
CA PHE A 175 -4.92 1.94 8.53
C PHE A 175 -4.56 2.59 9.88
N GLY A 176 -5.58 2.99 10.64
CA GLY A 176 -5.42 3.67 11.92
C GLY A 176 -5.33 5.18 11.79
N GLU A 177 -5.69 5.87 12.88
CA GLU A 177 -5.88 7.32 12.93
C GLU A 177 -4.63 8.11 12.52
N LEU A 178 -3.45 7.75 13.03
CA LEU A 178 -2.20 8.44 12.72
C LEU A 178 -1.86 8.38 11.22
N ALA A 179 -1.96 7.19 10.63
CA ALA A 179 -1.69 6.97 9.21
C ALA A 179 -2.73 7.66 8.32
N ALA A 180 -4.00 7.64 8.73
CA ALA A 180 -5.11 8.27 8.04
C ALA A 180 -4.95 9.80 8.00
N THR A 181 -4.67 10.43 9.14
CA THR A 181 -4.47 11.89 9.23
C THR A 181 -3.31 12.36 8.36
N ALA A 182 -2.15 11.68 8.43
CA ALA A 182 -1.02 12.01 7.58
C ALA A 182 -1.33 11.87 6.08
N CYS A 183 -2.09 10.84 5.70
CA CYS A 183 -2.52 10.65 4.31
C CYS A 183 -3.54 11.70 3.85
N ALA A 184 -4.44 12.15 4.73
CA ALA A 184 -5.46 13.14 4.41
C ALA A 184 -4.85 14.52 4.10
N GLU A 185 -3.72 14.83 4.74
CA GLU A 185 -2.96 16.07 4.53
C GLU A 185 -1.87 15.95 3.46
N LEU A 186 -1.74 14.79 2.80
CA LEU A 186 -0.62 14.48 1.93
C LEU A 186 -0.52 15.43 0.72
N GLY A 187 0.55 16.23 0.71
CA GLY A 187 0.92 17.08 -0.41
C GLY A 187 1.51 16.31 -1.59
N VAL A 188 0.66 15.73 -2.44
CA VAL A 188 1.13 14.98 -3.64
C VAL A 188 1.75 15.94 -4.67
N PRO A 189 2.89 15.65 -5.33
CA PRO A 189 3.42 16.50 -6.39
C PRO A 189 2.50 16.57 -7.62
N ALA A 190 2.53 17.68 -8.36
CA ALA A 190 1.66 17.86 -9.53
C ALA A 190 1.88 16.80 -10.62
N PHE A 191 3.13 16.35 -10.83
CA PHE A 191 3.44 15.32 -11.81
C PHE A 191 2.86 13.95 -11.44
N VAL A 192 2.70 13.65 -10.13
CA VAL A 192 2.09 12.39 -9.66
C VAL A 192 0.57 12.41 -9.86
N ARG A 193 -0.03 13.62 -9.82
CA ARG A 193 -1.46 13.85 -10.08
C ARG A 193 -1.82 13.94 -11.56
N ALA A 194 -0.85 14.17 -12.43
CA ALA A 194 -1.10 14.29 -13.86
C ALA A 194 -1.55 12.93 -14.40
N ASN A 195 -2.79 12.82 -14.86
CA ASN A 195 -3.24 11.66 -15.63
C ASN A 195 -3.25 12.13 -17.09
N PRO A 196 -2.31 11.71 -17.96
CA PRO A 196 -2.40 12.00 -19.38
C PRO A 196 -3.69 11.41 -19.98
#